data_AF-T1GGD2-F1
#
_entry.id   AF-T1GGD2-F1
#
_cell.length_a   1.000
_cell.length_b   1.000
_cell.length_c   1.000
_cell.angle_alpha   90.00
_cell.angle_beta   90.00
_cell.angle_gamma   90.00
#
_symmetry.space_group_name_H-M   'P 1'
#
loop_
_entity.id
_entity.type
_entity.pdbx_description
1 polymer ?
#
loop_
_entity_poly.entity_id
_entity_poly.type
_entity_poly.pdbx_seq_one_letter_code
_entity_poly.pdbx_strand_id
1 'polypeptide(L)'
;MKLLDQDKFGKCHLVVDPVIYLSACQQDLCKPGSNQMGACESLAAYARECKRKGICLDWRDGFCPYDCPIGKRYEACSCDKTCEQLDLLKPNQKLKCEEISEGCFCPAGTYLRGKECVAERLCKECDDGEHYPGDEWVKDKCTNCICDKTGKTQCVKKECATQESICSE
;
A
#
# COMPACT_ATOMS: atom_id res chain seq x y z
N MET A 1 28.55 -15.33 0.96
CA MET A 1 28.42 -13.91 1.36
C MET A 1 27.50 -13.23 0.37
N LYS A 2 26.22 -13.01 0.72
CA LYS A 2 25.15 -12.63 -0.23
C LYS A 2 25.35 -11.28 -0.90
N LEU A 3 26.03 -10.34 -0.24
CA LEU A 3 26.33 -9.03 -0.81
C LEU A 3 27.24 -9.10 -2.05
N LEU A 4 27.99 -10.19 -2.27
CA LEU A 4 28.81 -10.37 -3.47
C LEU A 4 28.04 -10.86 -4.70
N ASP A 5 26.74 -11.15 -4.55
CA ASP A 5 25.88 -11.56 -5.65
C ASP A 5 25.78 -10.41 -6.66
N GLN A 6 26.38 -10.61 -7.84
CA GLN A 6 26.44 -9.59 -8.89
C GLN A 6 25.08 -9.38 -9.56
N ASP A 7 24.24 -10.41 -9.61
CA ASP A 7 22.92 -10.30 -10.23
C ASP A 7 22.00 -9.42 -9.37
N LYS A 8 22.09 -9.57 -8.05
CA LYS A 8 21.31 -8.75 -7.11
C LYS A 8 21.96 -7.40 -6.82
N PHE A 9 23.24 -7.35 -6.46
CA PHE A 9 23.90 -6.15 -5.92
C PHE A 9 24.87 -5.47 -6.90
N GLY A 10 25.22 -6.11 -8.02
CA GLY A 10 26.24 -5.63 -8.95
C GLY A 10 26.03 -4.22 -9.46
N LYS A 11 24.78 -3.83 -9.73
CA LYS A 11 24.44 -2.45 -10.12
C LYS A 11 24.82 -1.44 -9.05
N CYS A 12 24.63 -1.78 -7.77
CA CYS A 12 24.98 -0.89 -6.68
C CYS A 12 26.48 -0.87 -6.37
N HIS A 13 27.20 -1.98 -6.59
CA HIS A 13 28.66 -2.02 -6.42
C HIS A 13 29.39 -0.95 -7.24
N LEU A 14 28.81 -0.51 -8.37
CA LEU A 14 29.36 0.56 -9.20
C LEU A 14 29.33 1.94 -8.55
N VAL A 15 28.47 2.15 -7.55
CA VAL A 15 28.21 3.46 -6.93
C VAL A 15 28.35 3.47 -5.40
N VAL A 16 28.36 2.30 -4.77
CA VAL A 16 28.55 2.10 -3.33
C VAL A 16 29.50 0.94 -3.10
N ASP A 17 30.63 1.22 -2.46
CA ASP A 17 31.61 0.20 -2.08
C ASP A 17 31.03 -0.75 -1.01
N PRO A 18 30.91 -2.07 -1.30
CA PRO A 18 30.35 -3.03 -0.35
C PRO A 18 31.29 -3.35 0.81
N VAL A 19 32.60 -3.05 0.74
CA VAL A 19 33.61 -3.53 1.69
C VAL A 19 33.28 -3.18 3.14
N ILE A 20 32.85 -1.94 3.41
CA ILE A 20 32.53 -1.48 4.77
C ILE A 20 31.35 -2.30 5.35
N TYR A 21 30.34 -2.59 4.54
CA TYR A 21 29.16 -3.35 4.92
C TYR A 21 29.47 -4.84 5.10
N LEU A 22 30.37 -5.39 4.28
CA LEU A 22 30.89 -6.75 4.44
C LEU A 22 31.66 -6.91 5.74
N SER A 23 32.55 -5.96 6.05
CA SER A 23 33.32 -5.97 7.29
C SER A 23 32.42 -5.86 8.51
N ALA A 24 31.41 -4.99 8.49
CA ALA A 24 30.42 -4.90 9.56
C ALA A 24 29.67 -6.22 9.77
N CYS A 25 29.16 -6.82 8.68
CA CYS A 25 28.48 -8.11 8.70
C CYS A 25 29.35 -9.22 9.30
N GLN A 26 30.63 -9.29 8.91
CA GLN A 26 31.58 -10.26 9.48
C GLN A 26 31.80 -10.04 10.97
N GLN A 27 31.97 -8.80 11.41
CA GLN A 27 32.16 -8.48 12.83
C GLN A 27 30.92 -8.88 13.65
N ASP A 28 29.72 -8.66 13.14
CA ASP A 28 28.49 -9.01 13.84
C ASP A 28 28.24 -10.52 13.89
N LEU A 29 28.53 -11.23 12.81
CA LEU A 29 28.40 -12.69 12.76
C LEU A 29 29.46 -13.40 13.63
N CYS A 30 30.62 -12.81 13.86
CA CYS A 30 31.68 -13.41 14.69
C CYS A 30 31.47 -13.22 16.20
N LYS A 31 30.45 -12.47 16.64
CA LYS A 31 30.14 -12.29 18.06
C LYS A 31 29.55 -13.58 18.67
N PRO A 32 29.91 -13.97 19.91
CA PRO A 32 29.30 -15.10 20.59
C PRO A 32 27.78 -14.91 20.74
N GLY A 33 26.99 -15.91 20.34
CA GLY A 33 25.52 -15.82 20.36
C GLY A 33 24.90 -15.03 19.20
N SER A 34 25.68 -14.72 18.16
CA SER A 34 25.17 -14.06 16.95
C SER A 34 24.10 -14.92 16.26
N ASN A 35 23.08 -14.24 15.77
CA ASN A 35 22.07 -14.82 14.88
C ASN A 35 22.18 -14.16 13.49
N GLN A 36 21.38 -14.62 12.52
CA GLN A 36 21.37 -14.04 11.17
C GLN A 36 20.93 -12.56 11.13
N MET A 37 20.48 -11.98 12.24
CA MET A 37 19.92 -10.63 12.31
C MET A 37 20.97 -9.54 12.05
N GLY A 38 22.21 -9.69 12.54
CA GLY A 38 23.30 -8.75 12.23
C GLY A 38 23.65 -8.70 10.74
N ALA A 39 23.54 -9.84 10.05
CA ALA A 39 23.69 -9.88 8.59
C ALA A 39 22.55 -9.14 7.88
N CYS A 40 21.31 -9.26 8.39
CA CYS A 40 20.16 -8.53 7.87
C CYS A 40 20.31 -7.01 8.03
N GLU A 41 20.84 -6.54 9.15
CA GLU A 41 21.06 -5.12 9.39
C GLU A 41 22.11 -4.54 8.45
N SER A 42 23.21 -5.26 8.22
CA SER A 42 24.25 -4.87 7.27
C SER A 42 23.73 -4.81 5.83
N LEU A 43 22.94 -5.81 5.41
CA LEU A 43 22.29 -5.82 4.10
C LEU A 43 21.27 -4.69 3.95
N ALA A 44 20.44 -4.45 4.97
CA ALA A 44 19.48 -3.35 4.99
C ALA A 44 20.19 -1.99 4.92
N ALA A 45 21.33 -1.82 5.60
CA ALA A 45 22.14 -0.61 5.52
C ALA A 45 22.71 -0.40 4.11
N TYR A 46 23.20 -1.46 3.47
CA TYR A 46 23.68 -1.38 2.10
C TYR A 46 22.55 -1.02 1.12
N ALA A 47 21.41 -1.72 1.21
CA ALA A 47 20.25 -1.46 0.37
C ALA A 47 19.72 -0.03 0.50
N ARG A 48 19.73 0.55 1.71
CA ARG A 48 19.38 1.95 1.93
C ARG A 48 20.33 2.93 1.24
N GLU A 49 21.64 2.69 1.27
CA GLU A 49 22.59 3.55 0.58
C GLU A 49 22.48 3.42 -0.94
N CYS A 50 22.27 2.21 -1.46
CA CYS A 50 21.98 1.97 -2.88
C CYS A 50 20.75 2.74 -3.34
N LYS A 51 19.67 2.70 -2.55
CA LYS A 51 18.45 3.45 -2.81
C LYS A 51 18.69 4.95 -2.83
N ARG A 52 19.55 5.48 -1.96
CA ARG A 52 19.97 6.90 -1.97
C ARG A 52 20.72 7.29 -3.24
N LYS A 53 21.35 6.32 -3.91
CA LYS A 53 21.95 6.47 -5.25
C LYS A 53 20.96 6.20 -6.39
N GLY A 54 19.67 5.98 -6.09
CA GLY A 54 18.63 5.70 -7.07
C GLY A 54 18.56 4.23 -7.51
N ILE A 55 19.25 3.32 -6.83
CA ILE A 55 19.28 1.89 -7.17
C ILE A 55 18.46 1.11 -6.15
N CYS A 56 17.35 0.56 -6.61
CA CYS A 56 16.45 -0.25 -5.81
C CYS A 56 16.82 -1.73 -5.90
N LEU A 57 17.02 -2.35 -4.74
CA LEU A 57 17.48 -3.72 -4.61
C LEU A 57 16.40 -4.55 -3.94
N ASP A 58 15.88 -5.57 -4.62
CA ASP A 58 15.02 -6.57 -3.98
C ASP A 58 15.87 -7.62 -3.25
N TRP A 59 16.28 -7.28 -2.03
CA TRP A 59 17.33 -7.98 -1.30
C TRP A 59 16.81 -9.01 -0.29
N ARG A 60 15.51 -8.99 0.03
CA ARG A 60 14.87 -9.89 1.03
C ARG A 60 14.35 -11.21 0.46
N ASP A 61 14.48 -11.41 -0.83
CA ASP A 61 14.12 -12.66 -1.50
C ASP A 61 14.97 -13.83 -1.00
N GLY A 62 14.36 -14.65 -0.13
CA GLY A 62 14.92 -15.86 0.47
C GLY A 62 15.80 -15.66 1.72
N PHE A 63 15.95 -14.43 2.22
CA PHE A 63 16.77 -14.11 3.40
C PHE A 63 16.27 -12.85 4.10
N CYS A 64 16.26 -12.82 5.44
CA CYS A 64 15.74 -11.70 6.24
C CYS A 64 14.25 -11.40 5.95
N PRO A 65 13.34 -12.35 6.24
CA PRO A 65 11.92 -12.19 5.94
C PRO A 65 11.36 -10.89 6.52
N TYR A 66 10.39 -10.31 5.80
CA TYR A 66 9.70 -9.10 6.20
C TYR A 66 8.21 -9.41 6.31
N ASP A 67 7.69 -9.37 7.53
CA ASP A 67 6.29 -9.68 7.78
C ASP A 67 5.44 -8.44 7.50
N CYS A 68 4.48 -8.60 6.59
CA CYS A 68 3.52 -7.55 6.27
C CYS A 68 2.14 -7.85 6.87
N PRO A 69 1.39 -6.80 7.29
CA PRO A 69 0.00 -6.95 7.64
C PRO A 69 -0.83 -7.55 6.50
N ILE A 70 -1.95 -8.18 6.86
CA ILE A 70 -2.88 -8.78 5.89
C ILE A 70 -3.30 -7.72 4.85
N GLY A 71 -3.29 -8.13 3.57
CA GLY A 71 -3.66 -7.27 2.45
C GLY A 71 -2.53 -6.37 1.94
N LYS A 72 -1.39 -6.32 2.62
CA LYS A 72 -0.19 -5.60 2.16
C LYS A 72 0.89 -6.56 1.68
N ARG A 73 1.79 -6.05 0.84
CA ARG A 73 2.93 -6.79 0.29
C ARG A 73 4.22 -6.02 0.55
N TYR A 74 5.29 -6.76 0.83
CA TYR A 74 6.63 -6.19 0.92
C TYR A 74 7.07 -5.67 -0.44
N GLU A 75 7.58 -4.44 -0.46
CA GLU A 75 8.28 -3.87 -1.60
C GLU A 75 9.58 -3.21 -1.10
N ALA A 76 10.70 -3.51 -1.76
CA ALA A 76 11.99 -2.94 -1.41
C ALA A 76 12.09 -1.44 -1.73
N CYS A 77 11.29 -0.98 -2.68
CA CYS A 77 11.23 0.40 -3.14
C CYS A 77 9.85 0.74 -3.66
N SER A 78 8.96 1.16 -2.77
CA SER A 78 7.66 1.68 -3.16
C SER A 78 7.26 2.87 -2.27
N CYS A 79 6.06 3.38 -2.47
CA CYS A 79 5.46 4.40 -1.64
C CYS A 79 4.01 4.03 -1.36
N ASP A 80 3.42 4.63 -0.33
CA ASP A 80 1.97 4.53 -0.14
C ASP A 80 1.25 5.30 -1.24
N LYS A 81 0.33 4.61 -1.91
CA LYS A 81 -0.59 5.20 -2.88
C LYS A 81 -1.95 5.22 -2.23
N THR A 82 -2.44 6.40 -1.88
CA THR A 82 -3.70 6.55 -1.14
C THR A 82 -4.84 6.96 -2.06
N CYS A 83 -6.07 6.71 -1.63
CA CYS A 83 -7.25 7.15 -2.36
C CYS A 83 -7.32 8.69 -2.48
N GLU A 84 -6.89 9.42 -1.45
CA GLU A 84 -6.85 10.89 -1.47
C GLU A 84 -5.90 11.41 -2.54
N GLN A 85 -4.75 10.75 -2.73
CA GLN A 85 -3.82 11.11 -3.80
C GLN A 85 -4.43 10.85 -5.18
N LEU A 86 -5.18 9.76 -5.32
CA LEU A 86 -5.85 9.38 -6.57
C LEU A 86 -6.93 10.41 -6.95
N ASP A 87 -7.72 10.88 -5.98
CA ASP A 87 -8.79 11.87 -6.19
C ASP A 87 -8.26 13.24 -6.63
N LEU A 88 -7.04 13.59 -6.23
CA LEU A 88 -6.37 14.83 -6.64
C LEU A 88 -5.75 14.76 -8.05
N LEU A 89 -5.72 13.59 -8.68
CA LEU A 89 -5.11 13.44 -10.01
C LEU A 89 -5.99 14.04 -11.09
N LYS A 90 -5.36 14.80 -12.00
CA LYS A 90 -5.99 15.23 -13.24
C LYS A 90 -6.13 14.05 -14.22
N PRO A 91 -7.04 14.14 -15.21
CA PRO A 91 -7.13 13.13 -16.27
C PRO A 91 -5.74 12.88 -16.90
N ASN A 92 -5.38 11.61 -17.09
CA ASN A 92 -4.09 11.14 -17.61
C ASN A 92 -2.86 11.38 -16.71
N GLN A 93 -3.04 11.88 -15.48
CA GLN A 93 -1.96 11.97 -14.52
C GLN A 93 -1.78 10.63 -13.80
N LYS A 94 -0.53 10.21 -13.60
CA LYS A 94 -0.21 9.05 -12.78
C LYS A 94 0.21 9.50 -11.39
N LEU A 95 -0.13 8.69 -10.39
CA LEU A 95 0.33 8.84 -9.03
C LEU A 95 1.87 8.76 -9.01
N LYS A 96 2.51 9.80 -8.47
CA LYS A 96 3.96 9.87 -8.34
C LYS A 96 4.35 9.41 -6.93
N CYS A 97 5.34 8.54 -6.84
CA CYS A 97 6.01 8.27 -5.57
C CYS A 97 7.07 9.33 -5.32
N GLU A 98 6.77 10.27 -4.43
CA GLU A 98 7.73 11.31 -4.02
C GLU A 98 8.74 10.73 -3.03
N GLU A 99 8.27 9.97 -2.04
CA GLU A 99 9.11 9.32 -1.04
C GLU A 99 9.05 7.80 -1.22
N ILE A 100 10.00 7.28 -2.02
CA ILE A 100 10.20 5.83 -2.13
C ILE A 100 10.82 5.36 -0.80
N SER A 101 10.36 4.24 -0.26
CA SER A 101 10.89 3.57 0.93
C SER A 101 10.74 2.05 0.82
N GLU A 102 11.47 1.34 1.68
CA GLU A 102 11.28 -0.10 1.86
C GLU A 102 10.18 -0.30 2.91
N GLY A 103 9.24 -1.20 2.67
CA GLY A 103 8.14 -1.43 3.60
C GLY A 103 7.02 -2.28 3.03
N CYS A 104 5.87 -2.22 3.70
CA CYS A 104 4.66 -2.93 3.31
C CYS A 104 3.67 -1.97 2.68
N PHE A 105 3.32 -2.23 1.42
CA PHE A 105 2.48 -1.35 0.62
C PHE A 105 1.29 -2.11 0.04
N CYS A 106 0.32 -1.36 -0.46
CA CYS A 106 -0.80 -1.95 -1.17
C CYS A 106 -0.35 -2.61 -2.48
N PRO A 107 -0.81 -3.84 -2.77
CA PRO A 107 -0.52 -4.52 -4.04
C PRO A 107 -0.92 -3.68 -5.25
N ALA A 108 -0.31 -3.96 -6.40
CA ALA A 108 -0.64 -3.30 -7.65
C ALA A 108 -2.16 -3.34 -7.95
N GLY A 109 -2.74 -2.19 -8.29
CA GLY A 109 -4.18 -2.03 -8.55
C GLY A 109 -5.04 -1.78 -7.31
N THR A 110 -4.42 -1.70 -6.13
CA THR A 110 -5.09 -1.32 -4.88
C THR A 110 -4.45 -0.08 -4.26
N TYR A 111 -5.22 0.64 -3.46
CA TYR A 111 -4.87 1.93 -2.88
C TYR A 111 -5.23 1.94 -1.40
N LEU A 112 -4.46 2.66 -0.61
CA LEU A 112 -4.66 2.77 0.82
C LEU A 112 -5.84 3.70 1.10
N ARG A 113 -6.86 3.18 1.79
CA ARG A 113 -7.97 3.95 2.36
C ARG A 113 -8.00 3.69 3.86
N GLY A 114 -7.64 4.69 4.66
CA GLY A 114 -7.42 4.51 6.10
C GLY A 114 -6.27 3.54 6.40
N LYS A 115 -6.59 2.28 6.71
CA LYS A 115 -5.62 1.21 6.99
C LYS A 115 -5.67 0.03 6.03
N GLU A 116 -6.64 0.02 5.12
CA GLU A 116 -6.93 -1.12 4.24
C GLU A 116 -6.57 -0.80 2.79
N CYS A 117 -6.20 -1.84 2.05
CA CYS A 117 -5.94 -1.74 0.62
C CYS A 117 -7.22 -2.09 -0.14
N VAL A 118 -7.77 -1.09 -0.83
CA VAL A 118 -9.03 -1.23 -1.59
C VAL A 118 -8.78 -1.08 -3.08
N ALA A 119 -9.64 -1.67 -3.90
CA ALA A 119 -9.58 -1.48 -5.35
C ALA A 119 -9.84 -0.02 -5.72
N GLU A 120 -9.28 0.43 -6.86
CA GLU A 120 -9.42 1.81 -7.35
C GLU A 120 -10.87 2.33 -7.35
N ARG A 121 -11.81 1.50 -7.79
CA ARG A 121 -13.25 1.83 -7.83
C ARG A 121 -13.84 2.16 -6.46
N LEU A 122 -13.25 1.65 -5.38
CA LEU A 122 -13.70 1.88 -4.01
C LEU A 122 -13.00 3.09 -3.38
N CYS A 123 -12.12 3.80 -4.09
CA CYS A 123 -11.57 5.04 -3.56
C CYS A 123 -12.59 6.19 -3.54
N LYS A 124 -13.58 6.15 -4.45
CA LYS A 124 -14.55 7.22 -4.61
C LYS A 124 -15.93 6.80 -4.12
N GLU A 125 -16.50 7.63 -3.26
CA GLU A 125 -17.86 7.49 -2.75
C GLU A 125 -18.89 7.90 -3.81
N CYS A 126 -20.05 7.27 -3.75
CA CYS A 126 -21.16 7.52 -4.66
C CYS A 126 -22.14 8.59 -4.13
N ASP A 127 -22.10 8.84 -2.82
CA ASP A 127 -22.81 9.92 -2.13
C ASP A 127 -22.01 10.37 -0.88
N ASP A 128 -22.56 11.30 -0.10
CA ASP A 128 -21.91 11.81 1.13
C ASP A 128 -22.03 10.85 2.34
N GLY A 129 -22.50 9.61 2.12
CA GLY A 129 -22.84 8.64 3.16
C GLY A 129 -21.87 7.46 3.28
N GLU A 130 -20.64 7.58 2.77
CA GLU A 130 -19.64 6.50 2.71
C GLU A 130 -20.11 5.26 1.91
N HIS A 131 -20.99 5.43 0.92
CA HIS A 131 -21.41 4.34 0.03
C HIS A 131 -20.48 4.23 -1.19
N TYR A 132 -20.09 3.00 -1.53
CA TYR A 132 -19.14 2.69 -2.60
C TYR A 132 -19.77 1.80 -3.69
N PRO A 133 -19.10 1.64 -4.86
CA PRO A 133 -19.63 0.83 -5.95
C PRO A 133 -19.98 -0.63 -5.58
N GLY A 134 -21.27 -0.93 -5.62
CA GLY A 134 -21.86 -2.20 -5.19
C GLY A 134 -22.78 -2.10 -3.98
N ASP A 135 -22.79 -0.96 -3.28
CA ASP A 135 -23.61 -0.79 -2.08
C ASP A 135 -25.07 -0.46 -2.41
N GLU A 136 -25.97 -0.92 -1.54
CA GLU A 136 -27.39 -0.59 -1.54
C GLU A 136 -27.78 -0.03 -0.17
N TRP A 137 -28.53 1.08 -0.16
CA TRP A 137 -28.94 1.73 1.08
C TRP A 137 -30.33 2.35 0.98
N VAL A 138 -30.90 2.62 2.15
CA VAL A 138 -32.19 3.29 2.29
C VAL A 138 -31.94 4.74 2.69
N LYS A 139 -32.19 5.68 1.77
CA LYS A 139 -31.93 7.11 1.98
C LYS A 139 -32.99 7.77 2.86
N ASP A 140 -34.24 7.35 2.70
CA ASP A 140 -35.37 7.77 3.53
C ASP A 140 -36.42 6.64 3.56
N LYS A 141 -37.53 6.82 4.30
CA LYS A 141 -38.58 5.79 4.46
C LYS A 141 -39.10 5.20 3.14
N CYS A 142 -38.89 5.88 2.03
CA CYS A 142 -39.49 5.61 0.72
C CYS A 142 -38.46 5.43 -0.39
N THR A 143 -37.21 5.80 -0.16
CA THR A 143 -36.20 5.89 -1.22
C THR A 143 -35.09 4.90 -0.96
N ASN A 144 -34.98 3.92 -1.86
CA ASN A 144 -33.85 3.00 -1.91
C ASN A 144 -32.86 3.46 -2.97
N CYS A 145 -31.58 3.43 -2.66
CA CYS A 145 -30.51 3.81 -3.56
C CYS A 145 -29.53 2.64 -3.75
N ILE A 146 -28.94 2.56 -4.93
CA ILE A 146 -27.86 1.63 -5.26
C ILE A 146 -26.73 2.42 -5.91
N CYS A 147 -25.49 2.10 -5.55
CA CYS A 147 -24.33 2.55 -6.31
C CYS A 147 -23.92 1.47 -7.31
N ASP A 148 -24.05 1.77 -8.60
CA ASP A 148 -23.64 0.84 -9.63
C ASP A 148 -22.11 0.64 -9.65
N LYS A 149 -21.65 -0.38 -10.39
CA LYS A 149 -20.23 -0.70 -10.51
C LYS A 149 -19.38 0.41 -11.15
N THR A 150 -20.02 1.41 -11.76
CA THR A 150 -19.37 2.57 -12.38
C THR A 150 -19.27 3.77 -11.44
N GLY A 151 -19.78 3.66 -10.21
CA GLY A 151 -19.79 4.75 -9.24
C GLY A 151 -20.94 5.73 -9.40
N LYS A 152 -22.01 5.35 -10.10
CA LYS A 152 -23.21 6.18 -10.23
C LYS A 152 -24.30 5.70 -9.29
N THR A 153 -24.84 6.66 -8.53
CA THR A 153 -25.97 6.44 -7.64
C THR A 153 -27.28 6.46 -8.41
N GLN A 154 -28.11 5.43 -8.20
CA GLN A 154 -29.46 5.32 -8.74
C GLN A 154 -30.44 5.14 -7.59
N CYS A 155 -31.40 6.05 -7.44
CA CYS A 155 -32.39 6.01 -6.37
C CYS A 155 -33.79 5.79 -6.92
N VAL A 156 -34.53 4.87 -6.31
CA VAL A 156 -35.92 4.56 -6.62
C VAL A 156 -36.79 4.99 -5.44
N LYS A 157 -37.62 5.99 -5.67
CA LYS A 157 -38.63 6.45 -4.71
C LYS A 157 -39.90 5.62 -4.86
N LYS A 158 -40.32 4.97 -3.80
CA LYS A 158 -41.60 4.25 -3.68
C LYS A 158 -42.66 5.16 -3.10
N GLU A 159 -43.93 4.89 -3.39
CA GLU A 159 -45.05 5.52 -2.71
C GLU A 159 -45.12 5.00 -1.28
N CYS A 160 -44.74 5.84 -0.31
CA CYS A 160 -45.06 5.58 1.08
C CYS A 160 -46.47 6.04 1.35
N ALA A 161 -47.31 5.15 1.87
CA ALA A 161 -48.51 5.57 2.57
C ALA A 161 -48.08 6.47 3.73
N THR A 162 -48.44 7.75 3.68
CA THR A 162 -48.51 8.57 4.87
C THR A 162 -49.45 7.83 5.80
N GLN A 163 -48.93 7.26 6.90
CA GLN A 163 -49.83 6.88 7.98
C GLN A 163 -50.44 8.19 8.46
N GLU A 164 -51.67 8.45 8.00
CA GLU A 164 -52.56 9.39 8.65
C GLU A 164 -52.64 8.92 10.10
N SER A 165 -51.98 9.68 10.98
CA SER A 165 -52.32 9.68 12.39
C SER A 165 -53.77 10.12 12.44
N ILE A 166 -54.69 9.16 12.47
CA ILE A 166 -56.08 9.41 12.84
C ILE A 166 -56.02 9.87 14.29
N CYS A 167 -55.94 11.18 14.52
CA CYS A 167 -56.32 11.77 15.78
C CYS A 167 -57.78 11.36 16.01
N SER A 168 -58.00 10.41 16.92
CA SER A 168 -59.31 10.04 17.41
C SER A 168 -59.43 10.62 18.81
N GLU A 169 -60.53 11.33 19.02
CA GLU A 169 -60.92 12.21 20.14
C GLU A 169 -60.56 11.76 21.57
#